data_AF-A0A1V1W0U7-F1
#
_entry.id   AF-A0A1V1W0U7-F1
#
_cell.length_a   1.000
_cell.length_b   1.000
_cell.length_c   1.000
_cell.angle_alpha   90.00
_cell.angle_beta   90.00
_cell.angle_gamma   90.00
#
_symmetry.space_group_name_H-M   'P 1'
#
loop_
_entity.id
_entity.type
_entity.pdbx_description
1 polymer ?
#
loop_
_entity_poly.entity_id
_entity_poly.type
_entity_poly.pdbx_seq_one_letter_code
_entity_poly.pdbx_strand_id
1 'polypeptide(L)'
;MAEPALVSDERAKGIGRLLLVGLGFAGLEAVIGVLLLVNGYGRYGLVVLVVAAAIGATTGVALRALRERVPAARRTSILAGVLLLVLSVPLVPIWVGLLTALAGVGVLVVTLAPEHPAP
;
A
#
# COMPACT_ATOMS: atom_id res chain seq x y z
N MET A 1 21.30 -22.46 -4.95
CA MET A 1 20.30 -21.55 -5.55
C MET A 1 19.08 -21.59 -4.64
N ALA A 2 18.82 -20.52 -3.90
CA ALA A 2 17.74 -20.50 -2.91
C ALA A 2 16.39 -20.59 -3.64
N GLU A 3 15.61 -21.60 -3.28
CA GLU A 3 14.22 -21.78 -3.73
C GLU A 3 13.47 -20.46 -3.47
N PRO A 4 12.75 -19.89 -4.46
CA PRO A 4 12.02 -18.65 -4.24
C PRO A 4 10.97 -18.94 -3.16
N ALA A 5 11.22 -18.49 -1.94
CA ALA A 5 10.36 -18.72 -0.79
C ALA A 5 8.96 -18.22 -1.13
N LEU A 6 8.09 -19.17 -1.52
CA LEU A 6 6.70 -18.92 -1.81
C LEU A 6 6.07 -18.42 -0.53
N VAL A 7 5.39 -17.27 -0.61
CA VAL A 7 4.65 -16.69 0.50
C VAL A 7 3.61 -17.71 0.95
N SER A 8 3.64 -18.12 2.23
CA SER A 8 2.66 -19.05 2.80
C SER A 8 1.22 -18.53 2.62
N ASP A 9 0.23 -19.42 2.48
CA ASP A 9 -1.15 -19.03 2.18
C ASP A 9 -1.75 -18.10 3.25
N GLU A 10 -1.40 -18.30 4.53
CA GLU A 10 -1.82 -17.40 5.63
C GLU A 10 -1.20 -16.00 5.49
N ARG A 11 0.11 -15.93 5.20
CA ARG A 11 0.81 -14.67 4.97
C ARG A 11 0.26 -13.96 3.74
N ALA A 12 -0.03 -14.68 2.66
CA ALA A 12 -0.64 -14.13 1.45
C ALA A 12 -2.02 -13.53 1.75
N LYS A 13 -2.84 -14.18 2.59
CA LYS A 13 -4.15 -13.66 3.00
C LYS A 13 -4.00 -12.38 3.84
N GLY A 14 -3.02 -12.33 4.75
CA GLY A 14 -2.69 -11.14 5.54
C GLY A 14 -2.23 -9.96 4.69
N ILE A 15 -1.23 -10.18 3.82
CA ILE A 15 -0.71 -9.17 2.89
C ILE A 15 -1.84 -8.68 1.97
N GLY A 16 -2.65 -9.60 1.42
CA GLY A 16 -3.75 -9.24 0.53
C GLY A 16 -4.78 -8.32 1.18
N ARG A 17 -5.14 -8.55 2.45
CA ARG A 17 -6.04 -7.67 3.21
C ARG A 17 -5.45 -6.27 3.40
N LEU A 18 -4.17 -6.17 3.74
CA LEU A 18 -3.51 -4.88 3.92
C LEU A 18 -3.35 -4.12 2.60
N LEU A 19 -3.07 -4.81 1.50
CA LEU A 19 -3.04 -4.22 0.17
C LEU A 19 -4.42 -3.71 -0.27
N LEU A 20 -5.51 -4.42 0.08
CA LEU A 20 -6.88 -3.94 -0.13
C LEU A 20 -7.18 -2.68 0.68
N VAL A 21 -6.72 -2.62 1.93
CA VAL A 21 -6.84 -1.41 2.75
C VAL A 21 -6.08 -0.24 2.11
N GLY A 22 -4.86 -0.47 1.62
CA GLY A 22 -4.09 0.52 0.87
C GLY A 22 -4.81 1.02 -0.38
N LEU A 23 -5.47 0.12 -1.11
CA LEU A 23 -6.30 0.49 -2.27
C LEU A 23 -7.53 1.32 -1.85
N GLY A 24 -8.13 1.01 -0.70
CA GLY A 24 -9.18 1.83 -0.09
C GLY A 24 -8.71 3.24 0.24
N PHE A 25 -7.50 3.39 0.80
CA PHE A 25 -6.89 4.70 1.04
C PHE A 25 -6.63 5.47 -0.26
N ALA A 26 -6.10 4.82 -1.30
CA ALA A 26 -5.94 5.45 -2.60
C ALA A 26 -7.28 5.96 -3.17
N GLY A 27 -8.36 5.19 -3.02
CA GLY A 27 -9.70 5.62 -3.42
C GLY A 27 -10.19 6.84 -2.64
N LEU A 28 -10.01 6.83 -1.32
CA LEU A 28 -10.37 7.95 -0.45
C LEU A 28 -9.56 9.22 -0.79
N GLU A 29 -8.24 9.09 -0.94
CA GLU A 29 -7.36 10.19 -1.35
C GLU A 29 -7.75 10.73 -2.72
N ALA A 30 -8.14 9.88 -3.66
CA ALA A 30 -8.63 10.33 -4.97
C ALA A 30 -9.88 11.22 -4.84
N VAL A 31 -10.85 10.82 -4.01
CA VAL A 31 -12.05 11.62 -3.73
C VAL A 31 -11.68 12.95 -3.09
N ILE A 32 -10.81 12.94 -2.07
CA ILE A 32 -10.35 14.16 -1.40
C ILE A 32 -9.60 15.07 -2.37
N GLY A 33 -8.73 14.52 -3.20
CA GLY A 33 -7.98 15.25 -4.21
C GLY A 33 -8.90 15.98 -5.20
N VAL A 34 -9.94 15.30 -5.70
CA VAL A 34 -10.97 15.94 -6.55
C VAL A 34 -11.70 17.06 -5.80
N LEU A 35 -12.12 16.82 -4.55
CA LEU A 35 -12.79 17.85 -3.75
C LEU A 35 -11.89 19.07 -3.54
N LEU A 36 -10.61 18.89 -3.26
CA LEU A 36 -9.64 19.98 -3.11
C LEU A 36 -9.49 20.78 -4.41
N LEU A 37 -9.45 20.12 -5.57
CA LEU A 37 -9.42 20.80 -6.87
C LEU A 37 -10.67 21.66 -7.09
N VAL A 38 -11.86 21.11 -6.81
CA VAL A 38 -13.14 21.81 -6.97
C VAL A 38 -13.27 23.01 -6.02
N ASN A 39 -12.65 22.93 -4.83
CA ASN A 39 -12.67 24.00 -3.82
C ASN A 39 -11.51 25.00 -3.95
N GLY A 40 -10.80 25.04 -5.09
CA GLY A 40 -9.76 26.05 -5.35
C GLY A 40 -8.37 25.74 -4.77
N TYR A 41 -8.19 24.60 -4.11
CA TYR A 41 -6.89 24.13 -3.61
C TYR A 41 -6.09 23.39 -4.68
N GLY A 42 -5.96 23.97 -5.88
CA GLY A 42 -5.46 23.31 -7.09
C GLY A 42 -4.15 22.52 -6.89
N ARG A 43 -3.13 23.15 -6.28
CA ARG A 43 -1.82 22.52 -6.07
C ARG A 43 -1.90 21.35 -5.07
N TYR A 44 -2.65 21.51 -3.98
CA TYR A 44 -2.82 20.47 -2.96
C TYR A 44 -3.65 19.29 -3.50
N GLY A 45 -4.76 19.58 -4.18
CA GLY A 45 -5.58 18.55 -4.81
C GLY A 45 -4.80 17.72 -5.83
N LEU A 46 -3.97 18.38 -6.66
CA LEU A 46 -3.12 17.69 -7.63
C LEU A 46 -2.06 16.81 -6.97
N VAL A 47 -1.40 17.27 -5.90
CA VAL A 47 -0.44 16.46 -5.13
C VAL A 47 -1.13 15.22 -4.55
N VAL A 48 -2.30 15.39 -3.93
CA VAL A 48 -3.07 14.27 -3.36
C VAL A 48 -3.47 13.27 -4.44
N LEU A 49 -3.91 13.72 -5.62
CA LEU A 49 -4.26 12.83 -6.72
C LEU A 49 -3.07 12.04 -7.27
N VAL A 50 -1.90 12.68 -7.38
CA VAL A 50 -0.67 11.97 -7.81
C VAL A 50 -0.29 10.91 -6.81
N VAL A 51 -0.38 11.21 -5.51
CA VAL A 51 -0.12 10.23 -4.44
C VAL A 51 -1.13 9.09 -4.50
N ALA A 52 -2.43 9.38 -4.60
CA ALA A 52 -3.49 8.39 -4.72
C ALA A 52 -3.26 7.46 -5.92
N ALA A 53 -2.90 8.02 -7.08
CA ALA A 53 -2.60 7.25 -8.28
C ALA A 53 -1.36 6.35 -8.09
N ALA A 54 -0.30 6.86 -7.45
CA ALA A 54 0.90 6.08 -7.19
C ALA A 54 0.64 4.94 -6.20
N ILE A 55 -0.10 5.19 -5.11
CA ILE A 55 -0.49 4.16 -4.15
C ILE A 55 -1.41 3.14 -4.83
N GLY A 56 -2.43 3.58 -5.56
CA GLY A 56 -3.37 2.70 -6.26
C GLY A 56 -2.68 1.80 -7.28
N ALA A 57 -1.76 2.34 -8.08
CA ALA A 57 -0.99 1.57 -9.06
C ALA A 57 -0.10 0.54 -8.36
N THR A 58 0.64 0.93 -7.34
CA THR A 58 1.62 0.06 -6.66
C THR A 58 0.95 -1.03 -5.83
N THR A 59 -0.10 -0.70 -5.06
CA THR A 59 -0.92 -1.68 -4.34
C THR A 59 -1.67 -2.61 -5.29
N GLY A 60 -2.22 -2.09 -6.39
CA GLY A 60 -2.88 -2.89 -7.42
C GLY A 60 -1.94 -3.89 -8.09
N VAL A 61 -0.72 -3.47 -8.44
CA VAL A 61 0.32 -4.36 -8.98
C VAL A 61 0.74 -5.41 -7.95
N ALA A 62 0.96 -5.02 -6.70
CA ALA A 62 1.31 -5.98 -5.63
C ALA A 62 0.19 -7.00 -5.39
N LEU A 63 -1.08 -6.56 -5.40
CA LEU A 63 -2.24 -7.42 -5.20
C LEU A 63 -2.40 -8.41 -6.37
N ARG A 64 -2.17 -7.95 -7.60
CA ARG A 64 -2.18 -8.79 -8.80
C ARG A 64 -1.06 -9.83 -8.74
N ALA A 65 0.17 -9.42 -8.43
CA ALA A 65 1.30 -10.32 -8.28
C ALA A 65 1.05 -11.38 -7.18
N LEU A 66 0.40 -10.98 -6.08
CA LEU A 66 0.01 -11.89 -5.00
C LEU A 66 -1.06 -12.90 -5.44
N ARG A 67 -2.07 -12.47 -6.22
CA ARG A 67 -3.10 -13.35 -6.78
C ARG A 67 -2.54 -14.33 -7.81
N GLU A 68 -1.58 -13.88 -8.62
CA GLU A 68 -0.91 -14.70 -9.63
C GLU A 68 0.20 -15.61 -9.04
N ARG A 69 0.43 -15.56 -7.72
CA ARG A 69 1.45 -16.35 -7.00
C ARG A 69 2.84 -16.26 -7.62
N VAL A 70 3.20 -15.12 -8.20
CA VAL A 70 4.51 -14.95 -8.86
C VAL A 70 5.62 -14.74 -7.83
N PRO A 71 6.87 -15.17 -8.10
CA PRO A 71 8.02 -14.97 -7.20
C PRO A 71 8.27 -13.50 -6.84
N ALA A 72 7.84 -12.58 -7.70
CA ALA A 72 7.92 -11.15 -7.48
C ALA A 72 6.97 -10.62 -6.38
N ALA A 73 5.95 -11.38 -5.96
CA ALA A 73 4.91 -10.95 -5.02
C ALA A 73 5.47 -10.40 -3.70
N ARG A 74 6.52 -11.04 -3.17
CA ARG A 74 7.18 -10.57 -1.95
C ARG A 74 7.88 -9.22 -2.17
N ARG A 75 8.59 -9.06 -3.28
CA ARG A 75 9.32 -7.83 -3.62
C ARG A 75 8.36 -6.67 -3.90
N THR A 76 7.26 -6.92 -4.61
CA THR A 76 6.24 -5.90 -4.91
C THR A 76 5.47 -5.48 -3.66
N SER A 77 5.22 -6.40 -2.72
CA SER A 77 4.56 -6.08 -1.45
C SER A 77 5.44 -5.22 -0.54
N ILE A 78 6.74 -5.51 -0.47
CA ILE A 78 7.71 -4.66 0.25
C ILE A 78 7.77 -3.26 -0.38
N LEU A 79 7.90 -3.19 -1.71
CA LEU A 79 7.90 -1.91 -2.44
C LEU A 79 6.63 -1.11 -2.16
N ALA A 80 5.46 -1.73 -2.20
CA ALA A 80 4.19 -1.08 -1.87
C ALA A 80 4.18 -0.53 -0.43
N GLY A 81 4.67 -1.31 0.55
CA GLY A 81 4.78 -0.85 1.94
C GLY A 81 5.72 0.36 2.11
N VAL A 82 6.88 0.34 1.45
CA VAL A 82 7.83 1.46 1.47
C VAL A 82 7.24 2.71 0.78
N LEU A 83 6.58 2.54 -0.36
CA LEU A 83 5.94 3.63 -1.08
C LEU A 83 4.80 4.26 -0.28
N LEU A 84 3.98 3.45 0.39
CA LEU A 84 2.95 3.95 1.31
C LEU A 84 3.55 4.86 2.40
N LEU A 85 4.69 4.47 2.99
CA LEU A 85 5.38 5.30 3.99
C LEU A 85 5.91 6.60 3.38
N VAL A 86 6.64 6.53 2.28
CA VAL A 86 7.26 7.71 1.67
C VAL A 86 6.19 8.70 1.18
N LEU A 87 5.13 8.19 0.56
CA LEU A 87 4.05 9.00 0.02
C LEU A 87 3.08 9.52 1.08
N SER A 88 3.11 8.96 2.30
CA SER A 88 2.33 9.50 3.43
C SER A 88 2.87 10.83 3.96
N VAL A 89 4.17 11.10 3.80
CA VAL A 89 4.83 12.33 4.30
C VAL A 89 4.20 13.62 3.76
N PRO A 90 4.00 13.80 2.43
CA PRO A 90 3.33 15.00 1.93
C PRO A 90 1.85 15.08 2.32
N LEU A 91 1.25 13.96 2.75
CA LEU A 91 -0.14 13.89 3.18
C LEU A 91 -0.34 14.17 4.66
N VAL A 92 0.71 14.24 5.49
CA VAL A 92 0.61 14.48 6.95
C VAL A 92 -0.33 15.65 7.35
N PRO A 93 -0.41 16.78 6.62
CA PRO A 93 -1.36 17.86 6.94
C PRO A 93 -2.83 17.44 6.86
N ILE A 94 -3.13 16.38 6.13
CA ILE A 94 -4.44 15.76 5.98
C ILE A 94 -4.38 14.49 6.83
N TRP A 95 -5.13 14.38 7.93
CA TRP A 95 -5.07 13.23 8.87
C TRP A 95 -5.06 11.82 8.20
N VAL A 96 -5.55 11.71 6.96
CA VAL A 96 -5.42 10.55 6.07
C VAL A 96 -3.96 10.10 5.89
N GLY A 97 -2.99 11.00 5.76
CA GLY A 97 -1.57 10.64 5.65
C GLY A 97 -1.07 9.80 6.83
N LEU A 98 -1.55 10.08 8.04
CA LEU A 98 -1.20 9.29 9.22
C LEU A 98 -1.75 7.85 9.14
N LEU A 99 -2.96 7.68 8.61
CA LEU A 99 -3.58 6.37 8.41
C LEU A 99 -2.89 5.59 7.28
N THR A 100 -2.51 6.27 6.20
CA THR A 100 -1.73 5.69 5.10
C THR A 100 -0.36 5.20 5.59
N ALA A 101 0.29 5.95 6.48
CA ALA A 101 1.54 5.53 7.12
C ALA A 101 1.37 4.26 7.96
N LEU A 102 0.32 4.19 8.80
CA LEU A 102 0.01 3.01 9.61
C LEU A 102 -0.26 1.77 8.75
N ALA A 103 -0.97 1.93 7.63
CA ALA A 103 -1.16 0.85 6.67
C ALA A 103 0.18 0.36 6.07
N GLY A 104 1.06 1.29 5.70
CA GLY A 104 2.41 0.98 5.23
C GLY A 104 3.24 0.20 6.25
N VAL A 105 3.22 0.61 7.52
CA VAL A 105 3.86 -0.13 8.62
C VAL A 105 3.27 -1.53 8.75
N GLY A 106 1.94 -1.67 8.74
CA GLY A 106 1.27 -2.96 8.83
C GLY A 106 1.69 -3.93 7.72
N VAL A 107 1.78 -3.43 6.47
CA VAL A 107 2.27 -4.21 5.31
C VAL A 107 3.70 -4.70 5.57
N LEU A 108 4.59 -3.82 6.02
CA LEU A 108 5.98 -4.19 6.28
C LEU A 108 6.10 -5.20 7.43
N VAL A 109 5.40 -4.98 8.54
CA VAL A 109 5.42 -5.89 9.69
C VAL A 109 4.96 -7.28 9.28
N VAL A 110 3.81 -7.40 8.60
CA VAL A 110 3.29 -8.71 8.17
C VAL A 110 4.20 -9.36 7.13
N THR A 111 4.80 -8.57 6.23
CA THR A 111 5.69 -9.11 5.19
C THR A 111 7.04 -9.57 5.76
N LEU A 112 7.55 -8.91 6.81
CA LEU A 112 8.87 -9.15 7.39
C LEU A 112 8.84 -10.04 8.64
N ALA A 113 7.68 -10.22 9.30
CA ALA A 113 7.57 -11.04 10.50
C ALA A 113 8.11 -12.46 10.23
N PRO A 114 8.90 -13.06 11.14
CA PRO A 114 9.34 -14.45 11.01
C PRO A 114 8.15 -15.40 11.16
N GLU A 115 8.05 -16.42 10.30
CA GLU A 115 7.06 -17.50 10.47
C GLU A 115 7.42 -18.28 11.73
N HIS A 116 6.59 -18.19 12.77
CA HIS A 116 6.71 -19.11 13.90
C HIS A 116 6.08 -20.43 13.45
N PRO A 117 6.80 -21.56 13.51
CA PRO A 117 6.15 -22.86 13.38
C PRO A 117 5.11 -22.95 14.51
N ALA A 118 3.86 -23.20 14.14
CA ALA A 118 2.80 -23.44 15.10
C ALA A 118 3.23 -24.55 16.09
N PRO A 119 2.89 -24.44 17.39
CA PRO A 119 3.20 -25.47 18.37
C PRO A 119 2.52 -26.80 18.07
#